data_AF-A0A7S3ZHE3-F1
#
_entry.id   AF-A0A7S3ZHE3-F1
#
_cell.length_a   1.000
_cell.length_b   1.000
_cell.length_c   1.000
_cell.angle_alpha   90.00
_cell.angle_beta   90.00
_cell.angle_gamma   90.00
#
_symmetry.space_group_name_H-M   'P 1'
#
loop_
_entity.id
_entity.type
_entity.pdbx_description
1 polymer ?
#
loop_
_entity_poly.entity_id
_entity_poly.type
_entity_poly.pdbx_seq_one_letter_code
_entity_poly.pdbx_strand_id
1 'polypeptide(L)'
;VTLLPRVDQFWYKFAYMEEMLGNVAGARQIYERWMKWAPGKNAWNTYVKFEVRRRNIPRARSIYERMLITHTELETYLKFAKFENKHGKREYARLVYERGLKELGEEAHREEFFVSFAKFEESCKEYDRARVIYKYALDNVPKEEAQRLYAMYSSFEKKHGTRETV
;
A
#
# COMPACT_ATOMS: atom_id res chain seq x y z
N VAL A 1 -27.52 -7.77 14.76
CA VAL A 1 -26.46 -6.92 15.34
C VAL A 1 -26.78 -5.45 15.10
N THR A 2 -27.52 -4.80 15.99
CA THR A 2 -27.94 -3.39 15.90
C THR A 2 -27.40 -2.53 17.05
N LEU A 3 -26.64 -3.12 17.98
CA LEU A 3 -26.45 -2.49 19.29
C LEU A 3 -25.11 -1.79 19.53
N LEU A 4 -24.00 -2.09 18.83
CA LEU A 4 -22.73 -1.35 19.02
C LEU A 4 -21.86 -1.34 17.75
N PRO A 5 -22.05 -0.38 16.82
CA PRO A 5 -21.35 -0.37 15.53
C PRO A 5 -19.85 -0.08 15.61
N ARG A 6 -19.35 0.44 16.74
CA ARG A 6 -17.95 0.93 16.89
C ARG A 6 -16.97 -0.07 17.49
N VAL A 7 -17.44 -1.23 17.98
CA VAL A 7 -16.55 -2.21 18.59
C VAL A 7 -16.13 -3.23 17.55
N ASP A 8 -14.97 -2.99 16.94
CA ASP A 8 -14.38 -3.80 15.88
C ASP A 8 -14.29 -5.30 16.25
N GLN A 9 -14.10 -5.62 17.53
CA GLN A 9 -13.98 -7.00 18.02
C GLN A 9 -15.20 -7.88 17.69
N PHE A 10 -16.42 -7.32 17.72
CA PHE A 10 -17.63 -8.10 17.40
C PHE A 10 -17.75 -8.35 15.90
N TRP A 11 -17.39 -7.37 15.08
CA TRP A 11 -17.37 -7.53 13.63
C TRP A 11 -16.34 -8.57 13.20
N TYR A 12 -15.15 -8.59 13.82
CA TYR A 12 -14.15 -9.64 13.61
C TYR A 12 -14.70 -11.03 13.94
N LYS A 13 -15.26 -11.20 15.15
CA LYS A 13 -15.80 -12.50 15.59
C LYS A 13 -16.95 -12.96 14.68
N PHE A 14 -17.82 -12.05 14.25
CA PHE A 14 -18.96 -12.38 13.41
C PHE A 14 -18.54 -12.73 11.97
N ALA A 15 -17.63 -11.97 11.37
CA ALA A 15 -17.07 -12.29 10.06
C ALA A 15 -16.29 -13.62 10.08
N TYR A 16 -15.52 -13.87 11.15
CA TYR A 16 -14.80 -15.13 11.32
C TYR A 16 -15.74 -16.33 11.47
N MET A 17 -16.83 -16.18 12.23
CA MET A 17 -17.85 -17.22 12.38
C MET A 17 -18.48 -17.61 11.03
N GLU A 18 -18.90 -16.63 10.22
CA GLU A 18 -19.41 -16.92 8.86
C GLU A 18 -18.34 -17.55 7.96
N GLU A 19 -17.06 -17.17 8.12
CA GLU A 19 -15.95 -17.78 7.39
C GLU A 19 -15.78 -19.27 7.75
N MET A 20 -15.91 -19.62 9.03
CA MET A 20 -15.85 -21.00 9.54
C MET A 20 -17.03 -21.85 9.07
N LEU A 21 -18.21 -21.24 8.92
CA LEU A 21 -19.39 -21.89 8.35
C LEU A 21 -19.30 -22.05 6.82
N GLY A 22 -18.24 -21.56 6.19
CA GLY A 22 -18.06 -21.61 4.74
C GLY A 22 -18.95 -20.61 3.97
N ASN A 23 -19.70 -19.76 4.67
CA ASN A 23 -20.61 -18.79 4.07
C ASN A 23 -19.87 -17.53 3.61
N VAL A 24 -19.20 -17.63 2.47
CA VAL A 24 -18.43 -16.51 1.89
C VAL A 24 -19.32 -15.31 1.56
N ALA A 25 -20.55 -15.54 1.10
CA ALA A 25 -21.49 -14.47 0.78
C ALA A 25 -21.95 -13.73 2.05
N GLY A 26 -22.26 -14.46 3.12
CA GLY A 26 -22.60 -13.89 4.43
C GLY A 26 -21.45 -13.07 5.03
N ALA A 27 -20.24 -13.63 5.06
CA ALA A 27 -19.04 -12.93 5.52
C ALA A 27 -18.82 -11.61 4.75
N ARG A 28 -19.03 -11.60 3.44
CA ARG A 28 -18.95 -10.36 2.62
C ARG A 28 -20.00 -9.33 3.01
N GLN A 29 -21.25 -9.73 3.18
CA GLN A 29 -22.31 -8.80 3.59
C GLN A 29 -22.00 -8.16 4.95
N ILE A 30 -21.42 -8.92 5.87
CA ILE A 30 -20.96 -8.40 7.16
C ILE A 30 -19.86 -7.35 6.95
N TYR A 31 -18.84 -7.66 6.16
CA TYR A 31 -17.77 -6.70 5.85
C TYR A 31 -18.30 -5.44 5.16
N GLU A 32 -19.14 -5.57 4.13
CA GLU A 32 -19.75 -4.42 3.44
C GLU A 32 -20.56 -3.56 4.41
N ARG A 33 -21.32 -4.18 5.31
CA ARG A 33 -22.07 -3.46 6.34
C ARG A 33 -21.16 -2.79 7.36
N TRP A 34 -20.04 -3.40 7.69
CA TRP A 34 -19.05 -2.82 8.58
C TRP A 34 -18.37 -1.61 7.94
N MET A 35 -17.98 -1.69 6.67
CA MET A 35 -17.33 -0.59 5.94
C MET A 35 -18.22 0.66 5.81
N LYS A 36 -19.56 0.50 5.81
CA LYS A 36 -20.49 1.64 5.85
C LYS A 36 -20.32 2.53 7.08
N TRP A 37 -19.79 1.99 8.18
CA TRP A 37 -19.53 2.75 9.40
C TRP A 37 -18.15 3.44 9.42
N ALA A 38 -17.44 3.43 8.28
CA ALA A 38 -16.08 3.98 8.14
C ALA A 38 -15.14 3.53 9.27
N PRO A 39 -14.92 2.22 9.44
CA PRO A 39 -14.07 1.71 10.51
C PRO A 39 -12.61 2.05 10.26
N GLY A 40 -11.78 1.87 11.29
CA GLY A 40 -10.34 2.12 11.20
C GLY A 40 -9.64 1.22 10.18
N LYS A 41 -8.43 1.59 9.77
CA LYS A 41 -7.61 0.91 8.75
C LYS A 41 -7.47 -0.59 8.98
N ASN A 42 -7.45 -1.04 10.24
CA ASN A 42 -7.35 -2.46 10.59
C ASN A 42 -8.52 -3.28 10.04
N ALA A 43 -9.74 -2.73 10.12
CA ALA A 43 -10.93 -3.39 9.60
C ALA A 43 -10.84 -3.58 8.07
N TRP A 44 -10.49 -2.51 7.34
CA TRP A 44 -10.25 -2.57 5.89
C TRP A 44 -9.16 -3.60 5.53
N ASN A 45 -8.04 -3.61 6.26
CA ASN A 45 -6.96 -4.57 6.05
C ASN A 45 -7.41 -6.02 6.27
N THR A 46 -8.28 -6.28 7.24
CA THR A 46 -8.83 -7.63 7.40
C THR A 46 -9.77 -8.03 6.28
N TYR A 47 -10.56 -7.08 5.76
CA TYR A 47 -11.44 -7.37 4.63
C TYR A 47 -10.64 -7.68 3.36
N VAL A 48 -9.58 -6.92 3.08
CA VAL A 48 -8.62 -7.23 2.02
C VAL A 48 -8.02 -8.63 2.23
N LYS A 49 -7.50 -8.93 3.43
CA LYS A 49 -6.90 -10.24 3.73
C LYS A 49 -7.90 -11.39 3.51
N PHE A 50 -9.17 -11.18 3.85
CA PHE A 50 -10.24 -12.14 3.59
C PHE A 50 -10.43 -12.39 2.08
N GLU A 51 -10.56 -11.35 1.25
CA GLU A 51 -10.73 -11.54 -0.20
C GLU A 51 -9.48 -12.16 -0.85
N VAL A 52 -8.28 -11.82 -0.35
CA VAL A 52 -7.03 -12.45 -0.79
C VAL A 52 -6.97 -13.94 -0.44
N ARG A 53 -7.38 -14.34 0.77
CA ARG A 53 -7.51 -15.77 1.16
C ARG A 53 -8.47 -16.51 0.23
N ARG A 54 -9.57 -15.86 -0.16
CA ARG A 54 -10.55 -16.39 -1.11
C ARG A 54 -10.14 -16.25 -2.58
N ARG A 55 -8.89 -15.84 -2.87
CA ARG A 55 -8.30 -15.64 -4.20
C ARG A 55 -9.03 -14.62 -5.10
N ASN A 56 -9.82 -13.72 -4.52
CA ASN A 56 -10.55 -12.68 -5.25
C ASN A 56 -9.76 -11.37 -5.29
N ILE A 57 -8.65 -11.36 -6.04
CA ILE A 57 -7.76 -10.20 -6.17
C ILE A 57 -8.45 -8.94 -6.74
N PRO A 58 -9.33 -9.04 -7.77
CA PRO A 58 -10.02 -7.85 -8.30
C PRO A 58 -10.88 -7.15 -7.24
N ARG A 59 -11.52 -7.92 -6.36
CA ARG A 59 -12.34 -7.38 -5.27
C ARG A 59 -11.46 -6.77 -4.17
N ALA A 60 -10.35 -7.43 -3.82
CA ALA A 60 -9.36 -6.85 -2.91
C ALA A 60 -8.86 -5.47 -3.39
N ARG A 61 -8.62 -5.30 -4.70
CA ARG A 61 -8.28 -4.00 -5.31
C ARG A 61 -9.39 -2.97 -5.11
N SER A 62 -10.65 -3.32 -5.41
CA SER A 62 -11.79 -2.41 -5.21
C SER A 62 -11.95 -1.97 -3.75
N ILE A 63 -11.57 -2.83 -2.79
CA ILE A 63 -11.58 -2.49 -1.36
C ILE A 63 -10.46 -1.51 -1.03
N TYR A 64 -9.26 -1.69 -1.58
CA TYR A 64 -8.17 -0.74 -1.44
C TYR A 64 -8.51 0.63 -2.02
N GLU A 65 -9.13 0.68 -3.20
CA GLU A 65 -9.58 1.95 -3.81
C GLU A 65 -10.59 2.68 -2.92
N ARG A 66 -11.55 1.95 -2.32
CA ARG A 66 -12.48 2.51 -1.34
C ARG A 66 -11.80 2.95 -0.05
N MET A 67 -10.80 2.20 0.42
CA MET A 67 -10.02 2.56 1.60
C MET A 67 -9.23 3.85 1.35
N LEU A 68 -8.71 4.08 0.15
CA LEU A 68 -8.00 5.32 -0.18
C LEU A 68 -8.92 6.55 -0.11
N ILE A 69 -10.20 6.44 -0.46
CA ILE A 69 -11.15 7.56 -0.35
C ILE A 69 -11.39 7.95 1.11
N THR A 70 -11.36 6.98 2.02
CA THR A 70 -11.65 7.21 3.45
C THR A 70 -10.41 7.48 4.30
N HIS A 71 -9.26 6.93 3.90
CA HIS A 71 -7.98 7.00 4.61
C HIS A 71 -6.84 7.35 3.64
N THR A 72 -6.79 8.61 3.20
CA THR A 72 -5.77 9.19 2.29
C THR A 72 -4.43 9.43 2.99
N GLU A 73 -3.87 8.40 3.62
CA GLU A 73 -2.57 8.51 4.30
C GLU A 73 -1.48 7.75 3.56
N LEU A 74 -0.22 8.17 3.78
CA LEU A 74 0.97 7.53 3.20
C LEU A 74 1.01 6.02 3.42
N GLU A 75 0.73 5.56 4.64
CA GLU A 75 0.75 4.13 4.95
C GLU A 75 -0.23 3.32 4.11
N THR A 76 -1.39 3.91 3.78
CA THR A 76 -2.45 3.25 3.00
C THR A 76 -1.97 3.04 1.56
N TYR A 77 -1.34 4.07 0.98
CA TYR A 77 -0.71 4.01 -0.34
C TYR A 77 0.41 2.97 -0.39
N LEU A 78 1.30 2.95 0.61
CA LEU A 78 2.39 1.98 0.71
C LEU A 78 1.88 0.54 0.83
N LYS A 79 0.82 0.32 1.61
CA LYS A 79 0.18 -1.00 1.73
C LYS A 79 -0.46 -1.43 0.42
N PHE A 80 -1.13 -0.51 -0.29
CA PHE A 80 -1.75 -0.80 -1.57
C PHE A 80 -0.74 -1.12 -2.67
N ALA A 81 0.34 -0.33 -2.77
CA ALA A 81 1.40 -0.58 -3.74
C ALA A 81 2.10 -1.93 -3.51
N LYS A 82 2.37 -2.29 -2.25
CA LYS A 82 2.89 -3.62 -1.88
C LYS A 82 1.92 -4.75 -2.25
N PHE A 83 0.62 -4.52 -2.09
CA PHE A 83 -0.41 -5.48 -2.49
C PHE A 83 -0.41 -5.71 -4.01
N GLU A 84 -0.41 -4.63 -4.80
CA GLU A 84 -0.35 -4.73 -6.27
C GLU A 84 0.96 -5.34 -6.76
N ASN A 85 2.09 -5.08 -6.11
CA ASN A 85 3.36 -5.71 -6.48
C ASN A 85 3.34 -7.23 -6.23
N LYS A 86 2.63 -7.69 -5.20
CA LYS A 86 2.55 -9.11 -4.83
C LYS A 86 1.52 -9.90 -5.63
N HIS A 87 0.36 -9.29 -5.89
CA HIS A 87 -0.82 -9.99 -6.44
C HIS A 87 -1.29 -9.44 -7.79
N GLY A 88 -0.85 -8.25 -8.15
CA GLY A 88 -1.24 -7.54 -9.36
C GLY A 88 -0.16 -7.54 -10.43
N LYS A 89 -0.26 -6.56 -11.32
CA LYS A 89 0.76 -6.29 -12.35
C LYS A 89 1.65 -5.17 -11.85
N ARG A 90 2.91 -5.17 -12.30
CA ARG A 90 3.90 -4.12 -12.02
C ARG A 90 3.38 -2.72 -12.38
N GLU A 91 2.68 -2.61 -13.51
CA GLU A 91 2.08 -1.35 -13.96
C GLU A 91 1.10 -0.77 -12.95
N TYR A 92 0.23 -1.59 -12.34
CA TYR A 92 -0.72 -1.11 -11.35
C TYR A 92 -0.02 -0.63 -10.07
N ALA A 93 1.01 -1.35 -9.62
CA ALA A 93 1.79 -0.92 -8.47
C ALA A 93 2.47 0.45 -8.71
N ARG A 94 2.99 0.67 -9.92
CA ARG A 94 3.57 1.96 -10.32
C ARG A 94 2.53 3.08 -10.32
N LEU A 95 1.37 2.85 -10.91
CA LEU A 95 0.27 3.83 -10.91
C LEU A 95 -0.16 4.23 -9.50
N VAL A 96 -0.13 3.30 -8.53
CA VAL A 96 -0.42 3.62 -7.12
C VAL A 96 0.65 4.52 -6.52
N TYR A 97 1.94 4.29 -6.83
CA TYR A 97 3.03 5.18 -6.38
C TYR A 97 2.92 6.57 -7.01
N GLU A 98 2.71 6.66 -8.32
CA GLU A 98 2.56 7.95 -9.01
C GLU A 98 1.34 8.73 -8.49
N ARG A 99 0.23 8.02 -8.26
CA ARG A 99 -0.98 8.60 -7.67
C ARG A 99 -0.73 9.08 -6.23
N GLY A 100 -0.03 8.28 -5.43
CA GLY A 100 0.34 8.65 -4.06
C GLY A 100 1.20 9.93 -4.04
N LEU A 101 2.18 10.05 -4.94
CA LEU A 101 3.01 11.25 -5.07
C LEU A 101 2.17 12.49 -5.42
N LYS A 102 1.19 12.34 -6.32
CA LYS A 102 0.32 13.45 -6.75
C LYS A 102 -0.71 13.85 -5.70
N GLU A 103 -1.34 12.90 -5.03
CA GLU A 103 -2.43 13.17 -4.07
C GLU A 103 -1.93 13.57 -2.68
N LEU A 104 -0.82 13.00 -2.21
CA LEU A 104 -0.27 13.31 -0.89
C LEU A 104 0.64 14.55 -0.90
N GLY A 105 1.18 14.94 -2.05
CA GLY A 105 2.06 16.11 -2.18
C GLY A 105 3.25 16.06 -1.21
N GLU A 106 3.38 17.09 -0.37
CA GLU A 106 4.44 17.17 0.66
C GLU A 106 4.42 16.00 1.65
N GLU A 107 3.26 15.39 1.95
CA GLU A 107 3.21 14.22 2.84
C GLU A 107 3.83 12.96 2.22
N ALA A 108 3.96 12.94 0.88
CA ALA A 108 4.70 11.92 0.14
C ALA A 108 6.22 12.12 0.25
N HIS A 109 6.69 13.33 0.62
CA HIS A 109 8.10 13.67 0.75
C HIS A 109 8.73 13.08 2.01
N ARG A 110 8.30 11.88 2.40
CA ARG A 110 8.91 11.09 3.46
C ARG A 110 9.86 10.08 2.85
N GLU A 111 11.00 9.92 3.51
CA GLU A 111 12.01 8.94 3.13
C GLU A 111 11.41 7.54 2.86
N GLU A 112 10.49 7.09 3.71
CA GLU A 112 9.89 5.76 3.60
C GLU A 112 9.19 5.53 2.26
N PHE A 113 8.56 6.57 1.71
CA PHE A 113 7.86 6.50 0.44
C PHE A 113 8.84 6.28 -0.71
N PHE A 114 9.82 7.15 -0.83
CA PHE A 114 10.82 7.09 -1.89
C PHE A 114 11.68 5.83 -1.81
N VAL A 115 12.08 5.40 -0.62
CA VAL A 115 12.81 4.13 -0.45
C VAL A 115 11.97 2.96 -0.93
N SER A 116 10.67 2.95 -0.63
CA SER A 116 9.79 1.87 -1.08
C SER A 116 9.58 1.89 -2.60
N PHE A 117 9.44 3.08 -3.20
CA PHE A 117 9.21 3.25 -4.62
C PHE A 117 10.47 2.90 -5.43
N ALA A 118 11.64 3.34 -4.98
CA ALA A 118 12.90 2.99 -5.61
C ALA A 118 13.20 1.48 -5.53
N LYS A 119 12.93 0.84 -4.38
CA LYS A 119 13.02 -0.64 -4.25
C LYS A 119 12.04 -1.37 -5.18
N PHE A 120 10.85 -0.79 -5.40
CA PHE A 120 9.88 -1.33 -6.34
C PHE A 120 10.42 -1.28 -7.78
N GLU A 121 10.95 -0.15 -8.23
CA GLU A 121 11.55 -0.05 -9.57
C GLU A 121 12.80 -0.95 -9.71
N GLU A 122 13.63 -1.05 -8.67
CA GLU A 122 14.76 -2.00 -8.64
C GLU A 122 14.27 -3.45 -8.81
N SER A 123 13.18 -3.83 -8.14
CA SER A 123 12.57 -5.16 -8.29
C SER A 123 11.99 -5.40 -9.69
N CYS A 124 11.64 -4.33 -10.40
CA CYS A 124 11.21 -4.36 -11.80
C CYS A 124 12.38 -4.36 -12.79
N LYS A 125 13.64 -4.26 -12.32
CA LYS A 125 14.87 -4.09 -13.11
C LYS A 125 14.92 -2.78 -13.91
N GLU A 126 14.23 -1.76 -13.41
CA GLU A 126 14.07 -0.45 -14.07
C GLU A 126 14.98 0.55 -13.37
N TYR A 127 16.28 0.34 -13.53
CA TYR A 127 17.32 1.01 -12.75
C TYR A 127 17.37 2.52 -13.04
N ASP A 128 17.14 2.94 -14.28
CA ASP A 128 17.13 4.37 -14.63
C ASP A 128 15.98 5.12 -13.94
N ARG A 129 14.80 4.48 -13.83
CA ARG A 129 13.68 5.04 -13.07
C ARG A 129 14.00 5.11 -11.57
N ALA A 130 14.60 4.05 -11.01
CA ALA A 130 15.03 4.06 -9.62
C ALA A 130 16.01 5.20 -9.33
N ARG A 131 16.95 5.50 -10.25
CA ARG A 131 17.88 6.65 -10.14
C ARG A 131 17.14 7.98 -10.09
N VAL A 132 16.20 8.20 -11.02
CA VAL A 132 15.42 9.44 -11.07
C VAL A 132 14.64 9.64 -9.77
N ILE A 133 14.05 8.57 -9.23
CA ILE A 133 13.33 8.62 -7.95
C ILE A 133 14.28 8.98 -6.80
N TYR A 134 15.46 8.37 -6.72
CA TYR A 134 16.43 8.70 -5.68
C TYR A 134 16.93 10.15 -5.77
N LYS A 135 17.22 10.65 -6.97
CA LYS A 135 17.62 12.05 -7.18
C LYS A 135 16.51 13.00 -6.75
N TYR A 136 15.28 12.76 -7.22
CA TYR A 136 14.11 13.55 -6.82
C TYR A 136 13.89 13.53 -5.30
N ALA A 137 14.06 12.38 -4.65
CA ALA A 137 13.93 12.26 -3.20
C ALA A 137 14.97 13.11 -2.46
N LEU A 138 16.22 13.13 -2.93
CA LEU A 138 17.29 13.92 -2.30
C LEU A 138 17.11 15.43 -2.46
N ASP A 139 16.45 15.87 -3.53
CA ASP A 139 16.16 17.29 -3.78
C ASP A 139 14.97 17.80 -2.95
N ASN A 140 14.00 16.93 -2.63
CA ASN A 140 12.75 17.30 -1.95
C ASN A 140 12.72 16.94 -0.45
N VAL A 141 13.52 15.96 0.01
CA VAL A 141 13.57 15.55 1.42
C VAL A 141 14.64 16.34 2.17
N PRO A 142 14.36 16.89 3.36
CA PRO A 142 15.37 17.56 4.18
C PRO A 142 16.59 16.67 4.43
N LYS A 143 17.80 17.25 4.36
CA LYS A 143 19.07 16.52 4.49
C LYS A 143 19.20 15.74 5.81
N GLU A 144 18.53 16.20 6.86
CA GLU A 144 18.50 15.58 8.19
C GLU A 144 17.78 14.21 8.17
N GLU A 145 16.73 14.09 7.36
CA GLU A 145 15.95 12.85 7.20
C GLU A 145 16.46 11.99 6.03
N ALA A 146 17.28 12.55 5.15
CA ALA A 146 17.78 11.87 3.95
C ALA A 146 18.97 10.92 4.18
N GLN A 147 19.46 10.75 5.43
CA GLN A 147 20.64 9.93 5.70
C GLN A 147 20.52 8.50 5.18
N ARG A 148 19.36 7.87 5.38
CA ARG A 148 19.12 6.51 4.92
C ARG A 148 18.83 6.47 3.41
N LEU A 149 18.24 7.51 2.81
CA LEU A 149 18.14 7.69 1.37
C LEU A 149 19.52 7.72 0.71
N TYR A 150 20.47 8.48 1.25
CA TYR A 150 21.85 8.51 0.77
C TYR A 150 22.52 7.13 0.87
N ALA A 151 22.36 6.44 2.00
CA ALA A 151 22.92 5.10 2.17
C ALA A 151 22.32 4.09 1.17
N MET A 152 21.00 4.15 0.95
CA MET A 152 20.30 3.30 -0.02
C MET A 152 20.69 3.63 -1.46
N TYR A 153 20.79 4.90 -1.82
CA TYR A 153 21.22 5.34 -3.16
C TYR A 153 22.68 4.96 -3.44
N SER A 154 23.58 5.15 -2.48
CA SER A 154 24.99 4.71 -2.62
C SER A 154 25.09 3.19 -2.79
N SER A 155 24.31 2.40 -2.03
CA SER A 155 24.25 0.95 -2.20
C SER A 155 23.69 0.54 -3.56
N PHE A 156 22.69 1.28 -4.05
CA PHE A 156 22.09 1.09 -5.36
C PHE A 156 23.11 1.35 -6.50
N GLU A 157 23.80 2.49 -6.47
CA GLU A 157 24.80 2.83 -7.49
C GLU A 157 26.01 1.87 -7.46
N LYS A 158 26.42 1.38 -6.28
CA LYS A 158 27.46 0.33 -6.21
C LYS A 158 27.05 -0.97 -6.89
N LYS A 159 25.76 -1.32 -6.86
CA LYS A 159 25.25 -2.57 -7.43
C LYS A 159 24.92 -2.45 -8.92
N HIS A 160 24.39 -1.31 -9.33
CA HIS A 160 23.78 -1.12 -10.66
C HIS A 160 24.40 0.03 -11.46
N GLY A 161 25.37 0.75 -10.91
CA GLY A 161 26.12 1.80 -11.58
C GLY A 161 26.94 1.24 -12.74
N THR A 162 26.73 1.79 -13.94
CA THR A 162 27.64 1.60 -15.07
C THR A 162 28.80 2.60 -14.96
N ARG A 163 29.95 2.26 -15.57
CA ARG A 163 31.21 3.03 -15.54
C ARG A 163 31.15 4.50 -16.02
N GLU A 164 29.97 5.01 -16.42
CA GLU A 164 29.77 6.37 -16.93
C GLU A 164 29.37 7.40 -15.84
N THR A 165 29.17 6.98 -14.59
CA THR A 165 28.79 7.87 -13.47
C THR A 165 29.89 8.02 -12.40
N VAL A 166 31.16 7.87 -12.79
CA VAL A 166 32.34 8.21 -11.95
C VAL A 166 32.95 9.51 -12.45
#